data_AF-A0A1F5RVX2-F1
#
_entry.id   AF-A0A1F5RVX2-F1
#
_cell.length_a   1.000
_cell.length_b   1.000
_cell.length_c   1.000
_cell.angle_alpha   90.00
_cell.angle_beta   90.00
_cell.angle_gamma   90.00
#
_symmetry.space_group_name_H-M   'P 1'
#
loop_
_entity.id
_entity.type
_entity.pdbx_description
1 polymer ?
#
loop_
_entity_poly.entity_id
_entity_poly.type
_entity_poly.pdbx_seq_one_letter_code
_entity_poly.pdbx_strand_id
1 'polypeptide(L)'
;MENYFTQFPAGQKIEAPDGLLDKVMSRIIAEKRLRLRRRLFGILMLLLASIAGAVPAGQAFWNDVTGSGLNLYLTLAFYDWSAILNNWQDFSFTILESLPVISAAALLGAGLAVLLTLKYAIQYYEKISPSSLLFKTIN
;
A
#
# COMPACT_ATOMS: atom_id res chain seq x y z
N MET A 1 -34.18 -28.48 -32.83
CA MET A 1 -33.72 -27.77 -31.62
C MET A 1 -34.90 -27.72 -30.67
N GLU A 2 -34.93 -28.62 -29.69
CA GLU A 2 -36.01 -28.71 -28.71
C GLU A 2 -36.00 -27.51 -27.78
N ASN A 3 -37.15 -26.83 -27.65
CA ASN A 3 -37.32 -25.69 -26.78
C ASN A 3 -37.51 -26.17 -25.34
N TYR A 4 -36.42 -26.23 -24.57
CA TYR A 4 -36.42 -26.65 -23.15
C TYR A 4 -37.16 -25.69 -22.22
N PHE A 5 -37.49 -24.47 -22.69
CA PHE A 5 -38.07 -23.41 -21.87
C PHE A 5 -39.60 -23.44 -21.75
N THR A 6 -40.29 -24.35 -22.45
CA THR A 6 -41.76 -24.49 -22.34
C THR A 6 -42.22 -25.42 -21.21
N GLN A 7 -41.29 -26.03 -20.46
CA GLN A 7 -41.60 -26.97 -19.37
C GLN A 7 -41.88 -26.33 -18.01
N PHE A 8 -41.85 -24.99 -17.89
CA PHE A 8 -42.16 -24.32 -16.62
C PHE A 8 -43.61 -23.83 -16.65
N PRO A 9 -44.56 -24.56 -16.02
CA PRO A 9 -45.94 -24.10 -15.92
C PRO A 9 -45.97 -22.76 -15.16
N ALA A 10 -46.40 -21.71 -15.86
CA ALA A 10 -46.59 -20.39 -15.27
C ALA A 10 -47.60 -20.48 -14.13
N GLY A 11 -47.13 -20.33 -12.89
CA GLY A 11 -47.99 -20.30 -11.69
C GLY A 11 -47.88 -21.48 -10.73
N GLN A 12 -47.05 -22.50 -10.99
CA GLN A 12 -46.74 -23.51 -9.96
C GLN A 12 -45.67 -22.98 -9.01
N LYS A 13 -46.04 -22.83 -7.74
CA LYS A 13 -45.11 -22.56 -6.64
C LYS A 13 -44.33 -23.85 -6.34
N ILE A 14 -43.37 -24.17 -7.19
CA ILE A 14 -42.45 -25.29 -6.98
C ILE A 14 -41.63 -24.95 -5.72
N GLU A 15 -41.85 -25.69 -4.63
CA GLU A 15 -41.06 -25.53 -3.41
C GLU A 15 -39.60 -25.82 -3.75
N ALA A 16 -38.72 -24.90 -3.35
CA ALA A 16 -37.29 -25.06 -3.59
C ALA A 16 -36.80 -26.34 -2.89
N PRO A 17 -35.95 -27.15 -3.53
CA PRO A 17 -35.38 -28.33 -2.88
C PRO A 17 -34.69 -27.94 -1.57
N ASP A 18 -34.91 -28.73 -0.52
CA ASP A 18 -34.31 -28.49 0.79
C ASP A 18 -32.80 -28.31 0.67
N GLY A 19 -32.27 -27.25 1.28
CA GLY A 19 -30.84 -26.93 1.27
C GLY A 19 -30.29 -26.35 -0.04
N LEU A 20 -31.11 -26.08 -1.06
CA LEU A 20 -30.65 -25.40 -2.28
C LEU A 20 -30.10 -23.99 -1.96
N LEU A 21 -30.77 -23.26 -1.07
CA LEU A 21 -30.35 -21.94 -0.61
C LEU A 21 -28.98 -21.99 0.07
N ASP A 22 -28.75 -22.96 0.96
CA ASP A 22 -27.47 -23.15 1.65
C ASP A 22 -26.35 -23.53 0.68
N LYS A 23 -26.66 -24.38 -0.31
CA LYS A 23 -25.70 -24.78 -1.36
C LYS A 23 -25.31 -23.60 -2.25
N VAL A 24 -26.25 -22.72 -2.59
CA VAL A 24 -25.96 -21.50 -3.35
C VAL A 24 -25.19 -20.51 -2.48
N MET A 25 -25.58 -20.28 -1.23
CA MET A 25 -24.87 -19.35 -0.33
C MET A 25 -23.45 -19.78 -0.04
N SER A 26 -23.23 -21.06 0.25
CA SER A 26 -21.88 -21.59 0.49
C SER A 26 -20.96 -21.39 -0.73
N ARG A 27 -21.46 -21.63 -1.95
CA ARG A 27 -20.72 -21.36 -3.18
C ARG A 27 -20.42 -19.87 -3.37
N ILE A 28 -21.39 -18.99 -3.13
CA ILE A 28 -21.18 -17.54 -3.24
C ILE A 28 -20.14 -17.05 -2.22
N ILE A 29 -20.19 -17.53 -0.99
CA ILE A 29 -19.22 -17.19 0.06
C ILE A 29 -17.82 -17.69 -0.31
N ALA A 30 -17.71 -18.92 -0.83
CA ALA A 30 -16.44 -19.49 -1.27
C ALA A 30 -15.80 -18.66 -2.40
N GLU A 31 -16.59 -18.31 -3.43
CA GLU A 31 -16.13 -17.50 -4.56
C GLU A 31 -15.69 -16.09 -4.12
N LYS A 32 -16.46 -15.47 -3.20
CA LYS A 32 -16.14 -14.16 -2.62
C LYS A 32 -14.82 -14.20 -1.84
N ARG A 33 -14.61 -15.23 -1.02
CA ARG A 33 -13.36 -15.46 -0.27
C ARG A 33 -12.17 -15.70 -1.20
N LEU A 34 -12.35 -16.48 -2.26
CA LEU A 34 -11.31 -16.75 -3.25
C LEU A 34 -10.86 -15.46 -3.95
N ARG A 35 -11.82 -14.62 -4.36
CA ARG A 35 -11.55 -13.32 -4.99
C ARG A 35 -10.79 -12.37 -4.05
N LEU A 36 -11.18 -12.34 -2.77
CA LEU A 36 -10.49 -11.55 -1.74
C LEU A 36 -9.05 -12.04 -1.52
N ARG A 37 -8.81 -13.35 -1.43
CA ARG A 37 -7.47 -13.94 -1.29
C ARG A 37 -6.56 -13.60 -2.47
N ARG A 38 -7.06 -13.70 -3.71
CA ARG A 38 -6.29 -13.33 -4.91
C ARG A 38 -5.89 -11.86 -4.90
N ARG A 39 -6.80 -10.96 -4.48
CA ARG A 39 -6.48 -9.54 -4.34
C ARG A 39 -5.44 -9.28 -3.25
N LEU A 40 -5.58 -9.92 -2.10
CA LEU A 40 -4.59 -9.83 -1.02
C LEU A 40 -3.21 -10.28 -1.48
N PHE A 41 -3.14 -11.40 -2.21
CA PHE A 41 -1.88 -11.89 -2.77
C PHE A 41 -1.22 -10.87 -3.71
N GLY A 42 -2.00 -10.24 -4.60
CA GLY A 42 -1.49 -9.16 -5.46
C GLY A 42 -0.96 -7.96 -4.67
N ILE A 43 -1.65 -7.57 -3.60
CA ILE A 43 -1.22 -6.47 -2.72
C ILE A 43 0.07 -6.84 -1.96
N LEU A 44 0.20 -8.08 -1.49
CA LEU A 44 1.42 -8.54 -0.82
C LEU A 44 2.60 -8.57 -1.77
N MET A 45 2.40 -9.01 -3.02
CA MET A 45 3.44 -8.95 -4.06
C MET A 45 3.86 -7.51 -4.36
N LEU A 46 2.90 -6.59 -4.43
CA LEU A 46 3.18 -5.17 -4.62
C LEU A 46 3.95 -4.58 -3.42
N LEU A 47 3.59 -4.94 -2.20
CA LEU A 47 4.31 -4.54 -0.98
C LEU A 47 5.76 -5.03 -1.02
N LEU A 48 6.00 -6.29 -1.38
CA LEU A 48 7.35 -6.83 -1.53
C LEU A 48 8.15 -6.07 -2.59
N ALA A 49 7.55 -5.78 -3.75
CA ALA A 49 8.18 -4.99 -4.80
C ALA A 49 8.50 -3.55 -4.33
N SER A 50 7.60 -2.91 -3.58
CA SER A 50 7.84 -1.58 -3.01
C SER A 50 8.97 -1.59 -1.99
N ILE A 51 9.05 -2.59 -1.11
CA ILE A 51 10.16 -2.73 -0.16
C ILE A 51 11.47 -2.96 -0.90
N ALA A 52 11.47 -3.86 -1.89
CA ALA A 52 12.64 -4.13 -2.72
C ALA A 52 13.13 -2.88 -3.46
N GLY A 53 12.23 -2.00 -3.91
CA GLY A 53 12.56 -0.71 -4.54
C GLY A 53 12.99 0.38 -3.55
N ALA A 54 12.55 0.32 -2.30
CA ALA A 54 12.95 1.28 -1.26
C ALA A 54 14.43 1.15 -0.87
N VAL A 55 14.99 -0.07 -0.92
CA VAL A 55 16.40 -0.33 -0.61
C VAL A 55 17.36 0.42 -1.54
N PRO A 56 17.30 0.28 -2.89
CA PRO A 56 18.17 1.01 -3.79
C PRO A 56 17.89 2.52 -3.77
N ALA A 57 16.64 2.95 -3.54
CA ALA A 57 16.33 4.37 -3.36
C ALA A 57 17.04 4.96 -2.12
N GLY A 58 17.09 4.20 -1.02
CA GLY A 58 17.82 4.58 0.19
C GLY A 58 19.33 4.62 -0.02
N GLN A 59 19.88 3.64 -0.75
CA GLN A 59 21.30 3.62 -1.11
C GLN A 59 21.68 4.81 -2.01
N ALA A 60 20.88 5.08 -3.04
CA ALA A 60 21.09 6.23 -3.93
C ALA A 60 21.07 7.54 -3.14
N PHE A 61 20.07 7.73 -2.27
CA PHE A 61 20.00 8.91 -1.41
C PHE A 61 21.22 9.05 -0.51
N TRP A 62 21.66 7.97 0.14
CA TRP A 62 22.82 8.01 1.01
C TRP A 62 24.10 8.36 0.25
N ASN A 63 24.31 7.75 -0.91
CA ASN A 63 25.46 8.04 -1.76
C ASN A 63 25.46 9.50 -2.19
N ASP A 64 24.32 10.04 -2.63
CA ASP A 64 24.23 11.43 -3.07
C ASP A 64 24.45 12.41 -1.90
N VAL A 65 23.92 12.14 -0.71
CA VAL A 65 24.16 12.98 0.50
C VAL A 65 25.64 13.01 0.87
N THR A 66 26.32 11.86 0.81
CA THR A 66 27.76 11.79 1.11
C THR A 66 28.61 12.44 0.02
N GLY A 67 28.16 12.43 -1.23
CA GLY A 67 28.87 13.01 -2.37
C GLY A 67 28.63 14.51 -2.56
N SER A 68 27.49 15.05 -2.11
CA SER A 68 27.10 16.45 -2.37
C SER A 68 27.70 17.48 -1.42
N GLY A 69 28.41 17.05 -0.37
CA GLY A 69 28.96 17.95 0.64
C GLY A 69 27.92 18.58 1.57
N LEU A 70 26.64 18.21 1.46
CA LEU A 70 25.54 18.73 2.29
C LEU A 70 25.82 18.59 3.80
N ASN A 71 26.45 17.48 4.21
CA ASN A 71 26.85 17.27 5.60
C ASN A 71 27.85 18.32 6.12
N LEU A 72 28.76 18.81 5.27
CA LEU A 72 29.73 19.84 5.63
C LEU A 72 29.02 21.18 5.83
N TYR A 73 28.09 21.54 4.93
CA TYR A 73 27.30 22.77 5.06
C TYR A 73 26.37 22.73 6.27
N LEU A 74 25.74 21.59 6.56
CA LEU A 74 24.96 21.41 7.79
C LEU A 74 25.83 21.53 9.04
N THR A 75 27.05 20.99 9.03
CA THR A 75 27.97 21.10 10.17
C THR A 75 28.41 22.55 10.38
N LEU A 76 28.74 23.26 9.29
CA LEU A 76 29.06 24.69 9.32
C LEU A 76 27.89 25.49 9.91
N ALA A 77 26.64 25.07 9.63
CA ALA A 77 25.43 25.67 10.16
C ALA A 77 25.44 25.80 11.69
N PHE A 78 26.02 24.81 12.37
CA PHE A 78 26.08 24.74 13.82
C PHE A 78 27.40 25.28 14.42
N TYR A 79 28.45 25.41 13.61
CA TYR A 79 29.79 25.76 14.11
C TYR A 79 30.10 27.26 14.01
N ASP A 80 29.72 27.92 12.92
CA ASP A 80 29.98 29.36 12.73
C ASP A 80 28.72 30.10 12.27
N TRP A 81 27.88 30.43 13.26
CA TRP A 81 26.64 31.15 13.01
C TRP A 81 26.87 32.58 12.48
N SER A 82 27.99 33.21 12.84
CA SER A 82 28.34 34.56 12.37
C SER A 82 28.67 34.60 10.89
N ALA A 83 29.39 33.60 10.38
CA ALA A 83 29.71 33.48 8.96
C ALA A 83 28.44 33.27 8.11
N ILE A 84 27.46 32.53 8.65
CA ILE A 84 26.17 32.28 7.97
C ILE A 84 25.35 33.56 7.89
N LEU A 85 25.21 34.32 8.98
CA LEU A 85 24.41 35.55 8.97
C LEU A 85 24.97 36.58 7.98
N ASN A 86 26.30 36.66 7.87
CA ASN A 86 26.97 37.54 6.92
C ASN A 86 26.81 37.09 5.46
N ASN A 87 26.58 35.80 5.20
CA ASN A 87 26.47 35.22 3.85
C ASN A 87 25.19 34.38 3.69
N TRP A 88 24.08 34.80 4.32
CA TRP A 88 22.90 33.96 4.48
C TRP A 88 22.27 33.57 3.14
N GLN A 89 22.36 34.46 2.15
CA GLN A 89 21.84 34.26 0.82
C GLN A 89 22.63 33.17 0.08
N ASP A 90 23.96 33.30 0.01
CA ASP A 90 24.84 32.35 -0.66
C ASP A 90 24.83 30.99 0.04
N PHE A 91 24.76 30.98 1.37
CA PHE A 91 24.61 29.76 2.16
C PHE A 91 23.30 29.03 1.84
N SER A 92 22.19 29.76 1.70
CA SER A 92 20.89 29.18 1.34
C SER A 92 20.91 28.56 -0.06
N PHE A 93 21.52 29.23 -1.05
CA PHE A 93 21.68 28.69 -2.40
C PHE A 93 22.57 27.45 -2.41
N THR A 94 23.67 27.48 -1.67
CA THR A 94 24.59 26.34 -1.57
C THR A 94 23.92 25.10 -0.95
N ILE A 95 23.09 25.29 0.09
CA ILE A 95 22.27 24.20 0.64
C ILE A 95 21.31 23.67 -0.42
N LEU A 96 20.63 24.56 -1.16
CA LEU A 96 19.69 24.15 -2.22
C LEU A 96 20.37 23.36 -3.34
N GLU A 97 21.56 23.76 -3.76
CA GLU A 97 22.34 23.08 -4.80
C GLU A 97 22.90 21.73 -4.32
N SER A 98 23.28 21.63 -3.04
CA SER A 98 23.80 20.40 -2.45
C SER A 98 22.70 19.37 -2.12
N LEU A 99 21.42 19.75 -2.18
CA LEU A 99 20.32 18.85 -1.87
C LEU A 99 20.15 17.80 -2.97
N PRO A 100 20.16 16.49 -2.63
CA PRO A 100 19.96 15.44 -3.59
C PRO A 100 18.46 15.23 -3.85
N VAL A 101 17.82 16.21 -4.52
CA VAL A 101 16.37 16.31 -4.69
C VAL A 101 15.79 15.05 -5.35
N ILE A 102 16.47 14.52 -6.36
CA ILE A 102 15.98 13.39 -7.15
C ILE A 102 15.94 12.11 -6.31
N SER A 103 17.03 11.76 -5.63
CA SER A 103 17.08 10.56 -4.79
C SER A 103 16.27 10.72 -3.52
N ALA A 104 16.16 11.92 -2.96
CA ALA A 104 15.22 12.22 -1.88
C ALA A 104 13.76 11.98 -2.31
N ALA A 105 13.37 12.48 -3.48
CA ALA A 105 12.04 12.26 -4.02
C ALA A 105 11.76 10.78 -4.30
N ALA A 106 12.74 10.04 -4.82
CA ALA A 106 12.64 8.60 -5.05
C ALA A 106 12.47 7.82 -3.73
N LEU A 107 13.25 8.17 -2.69
CA LEU A 107 13.15 7.56 -1.37
C LEU A 107 11.79 7.83 -0.71
N LEU A 108 11.33 9.09 -0.75
CA LEU A 108 10.01 9.46 -0.24
C LEU A 108 8.89 8.76 -1.01
N GLY A 109 8.98 8.71 -2.34
CA GLY A 109 8.01 8.01 -3.19
C GLY A 109 7.96 6.51 -2.87
N ALA A 110 9.11 5.86 -2.72
CA ALA A 110 9.19 4.46 -2.32
C ALA A 110 8.63 4.23 -0.92
N GLY A 111 8.96 5.09 0.05
CA GLY A 111 8.41 5.04 1.40
C GLY A 111 6.89 5.17 1.44
N LEU A 112 6.34 6.13 0.70
CA LEU A 112 4.89 6.30 0.56
C LEU A 112 4.24 5.07 -0.11
N ALA A 113 4.87 4.51 -1.13
CA ALA A 113 4.36 3.29 -1.78
C ALA A 113 4.31 2.11 -0.79
N VAL A 114 5.33 1.92 0.03
CA VAL A 114 5.34 0.90 1.10
C VAL A 114 4.22 1.15 2.11
N LEU A 115 4.05 2.39 2.59
CA LEU A 115 3.00 2.72 3.55
C LEU A 115 1.58 2.52 2.99
N LEU A 116 1.35 2.93 1.74
CA LEU A 116 0.07 2.76 1.06
C LEU A 116 -0.25 1.28 0.85
N THR A 117 0.71 0.51 0.33
CA THR A 117 0.52 -0.93 0.08
C THR A 117 0.32 -1.71 1.38
N LEU A 118 1.02 -1.34 2.45
CA LEU A 118 0.84 -1.92 3.78
C LEU A 118 -0.56 -1.62 4.34
N LYS A 119 -1.02 -0.36 4.23
CA LYS A 119 -2.38 0.03 4.62
C LYS A 119 -3.43 -0.82 3.89
N TYR A 120 -3.28 -1.00 2.59
CA TYR A 120 -4.19 -1.85 1.81
C TYR A 120 -4.09 -3.33 2.22
N ALA A 121 -2.90 -3.85 2.49
CA ALA A 121 -2.72 -5.23 2.94
C ALA A 121 -3.50 -5.50 4.24
N ILE A 122 -3.40 -4.57 5.21
CA ILE A 122 -4.13 -4.64 6.49
C ILE A 122 -5.65 -4.62 6.25
N GLN A 123 -6.16 -3.69 5.46
CA GLN A 123 -7.60 -3.59 5.16
C GLN A 123 -8.16 -4.86 4.48
N TYR A 124 -7.41 -5.45 3.56
CA TYR A 124 -7.82 -6.68 2.89
C TYR A 124 -7.71 -7.91 3.80
N TYR A 125 -6.73 -7.93 4.70
CA TYR A 125 -6.59 -8.96 5.72
C TYR A 125 -7.76 -8.92 6.71
N GLU A 126 -8.12 -7.75 7.24
CA GLU A 126 -9.28 -7.57 8.14
C GLU A 126 -10.59 -8.03 7.49
N LYS A 127 -10.76 -7.79 6.18
CA LYS A 127 -11.95 -8.21 5.44
C LYS A 127 -12.04 -9.73 5.22
N ILE A 128 -10.92 -10.44 5.33
CA ILE A 128 -10.85 -11.90 5.20
C ILE A 128 -10.90 -12.57 6.57
N SER A 129 -10.33 -11.94 7.61
CA SER A 129 -10.31 -12.48 8.97
C SER A 129 -11.70 -12.37 9.64
N PRO A 130 -12.24 -13.45 10.22
CA PRO A 130 -13.48 -13.41 10.99
C PRO A 130 -13.36 -12.65 12.33
N SER A 131 -12.19 -12.13 12.68
CA SER A 131 -11.87 -11.56 13.99
C SER A 131 -12.50 -10.20 14.30
N SER A 132 -13.13 -9.51 13.35
CA SER A 132 -13.88 -8.27 13.65
C SER A 132 -15.17 -8.51 14.45
N LEU A 133 -15.56 -9.78 14.68
CA LEU A 133 -16.60 -10.16 15.64
C LEU A 133 -16.07 -10.39 17.07
N LEU A 134 -14.75 -10.54 17.27
CA LEU A 134 -14.16 -10.80 18.59
C LEU A 134 -13.86 -9.51 19.39
N PHE A 135 -13.67 -8.37 18.73
CA PHE A 135 -13.47 -7.09 19.43
C PHE A 135 -14.77 -6.38 19.85
N LYS A 136 -15.95 -6.87 19.41
CA LYS A 136 -17.25 -6.29 19.77
C LYS A 136 -17.95 -6.98 20.94
N THR A 137 -17.39 -8.07 21.47
CA THR A 137 -17.99 -8.86 22.56
C THR A 137 -17.27 -8.71 23.90
N ILE A 138 -16.26 -7.83 24.00
CA ILE A 138 -15.53 -7.54 25.24
C ILE A 138 -15.59 -6.03 25.56
N ASN A 139 -16.78 -5.43 25.47
CA ASN A 139 -17.07 -4.15 26.10
C ASN A 139 -18.54 -4.09 26.53
#